data_AF-G5IXY2-F1
#
_entry.id   AF-G5IXY2-F1
#
_cell.length_a   1.000
_cell.length_b   1.000
_cell.length_c   1.000
_cell.angle_alpha   90.00
_cell.angle_beta   90.00
_cell.angle_gamma   90.00
#
_symmetry.space_group_name_H-M   'P 1'
#
loop_
_entity.id
_entity.type
_entity.pdbx_description
1 polymer ?
#
loop_
_entity_poly.entity_id
_entity_poly.type
_entity_poly.pdbx_seq_one_letter_code
_entity_poly.pdbx_strand_id
1 'polypeptide(L)'
;MSDEEEETLKKAEISRCYLTEKVSPQMVEKHDKGWLPKLQLLYYLTVGEAHLKDKEKRNLTQLKEQSDNGELFKPDICKSTLGTQLFFLNYLDILQFLDPNAEFDKDSLQKWYEKISTPVMKSQIKTVFGFWIGERDTAISVAQRFLDKLDLGLIFDRRERRKGKQVRIYKGCNVNSEQRGKIFERWLKRDEANFMNEAA
;
A
#
# COMPACT_ATOMS: atom_id res chain seq x y z
N MET A 1 32.77 16.69 -3.50
CA MET A 1 32.04 16.34 -2.27
C MET A 1 32.72 15.13 -1.70
N SER A 2 33.05 15.15 -0.41
CA SER A 2 33.63 13.98 0.26
C SER A 2 32.52 12.98 0.62
N ASP A 3 32.88 11.70 0.79
CA ASP A 3 31.94 10.63 1.15
C ASP A 3 31.21 10.93 2.48
N GLU A 4 31.84 11.68 3.39
CA GLU A 4 31.28 12.10 4.68
C GLU A 4 30.17 13.17 4.53
N GLU A 5 30.33 14.09 3.58
CA GLU A 5 29.31 15.10 3.25
C GLU A 5 28.06 14.45 2.66
N GLU A 6 28.23 13.41 1.82
CA GLU A 6 27.10 12.69 1.22
C GLU A 6 26.31 11.91 2.29
N GLU A 7 27.00 11.23 3.21
CA GLU A 7 26.34 10.47 4.28
C GLU A 7 25.55 11.36 5.24
N THR A 8 26.09 12.54 5.57
CA THR A 8 25.41 13.51 6.45
C THR A 8 24.15 14.10 5.80
N LEU A 9 24.23 14.48 4.51
CA LEU A 9 23.07 14.95 3.75
C LEU A 9 21.97 13.89 3.67
N LYS A 10 22.35 12.64 3.42
CA LYS A 10 21.41 11.52 3.35
C LYS A 10 20.72 11.23 4.67
N LYS A 11 21.45 11.24 5.78
CA LYS A 11 20.84 11.11 7.13
C LYS A 11 19.90 12.28 7.42
N ALA A 12 20.25 13.51 7.01
CA ALA A 12 19.38 14.66 7.19
C ALA A 12 18.09 14.54 6.37
N GLU A 13 18.15 14.05 5.13
CA GLU A 13 16.98 13.76 4.31
C GLU A 13 16.07 12.72 4.95
N ILE A 14 16.63 11.57 5.33
CA ILE A 14 15.89 10.49 6.01
C ILE A 14 15.24 11.01 7.29
N SER A 15 15.98 11.75 8.11
CA SER A 15 15.46 12.40 9.32
C SER A 15 14.22 13.26 9.02
N ARG A 16 14.27 14.08 7.96
CA ARG A 16 13.15 14.92 7.53
C ARG A 16 11.96 14.11 7.03
N CYS A 17 12.17 13.09 6.19
CA CYS A 17 11.10 12.28 5.62
C CYS A 17 10.31 11.51 6.69
N TYR A 18 11.01 10.91 7.65
CA TYR A 18 10.40 10.07 8.69
C TYR A 18 10.17 10.81 10.02
N LEU A 19 10.43 12.13 10.05
CA LEU A 19 10.34 12.99 11.23
C LEU A 19 11.07 12.37 12.44
N THR A 20 12.33 11.98 12.27
CA THR A 20 13.10 11.27 13.29
C THR A 20 14.50 11.81 13.43
N GLU A 21 14.90 12.21 14.64
CA GLU A 21 16.29 12.62 14.91
C GLU A 21 17.24 11.42 14.90
N LYS A 22 16.75 10.24 15.29
CA LYS A 22 17.53 9.01 15.35
C LYS A 22 17.38 8.24 14.04
N VAL A 23 18.37 8.39 13.16
CA VAL A 23 18.50 7.61 11.91
C VAL A 23 19.38 6.40 12.17
N SER A 24 18.81 5.19 12.07
CA SER A 24 19.57 3.94 12.21
C SER A 24 20.10 3.46 10.84
N PRO A 25 21.20 2.69 10.79
CA PRO A 25 21.71 2.12 9.53
C PRO A 25 20.66 1.28 8.80
N GLN A 26 19.85 0.51 9.53
CA GLN A 26 18.75 -0.28 8.95
C GLN A 26 17.70 0.61 8.27
N MET A 27 17.46 1.81 8.81
CA MET A 27 16.51 2.76 8.24
C MET A 27 17.04 3.38 6.93
N VAL A 28 18.35 3.62 6.86
CA VAL A 28 19.03 4.05 5.62
C VAL A 28 18.88 2.98 4.55
N GLU A 29 19.20 1.73 4.88
CA GLU A 29 19.10 0.61 3.95
C GLU A 29 17.67 0.41 3.43
N LYS A 30 16.67 0.49 4.32
CA LYS A 30 15.25 0.43 3.91
C LYS A 30 14.86 1.61 3.04
N HIS A 31 15.28 2.83 3.39
CA HIS A 31 14.97 4.01 2.60
C HIS A 31 15.51 3.88 1.16
N ASP A 32 16.75 3.41 1.01
CA ASP A 32 17.37 3.16 -0.31
C ASP A 32 16.61 2.11 -1.12
N LYS A 33 16.00 1.13 -0.46
CA LYS A 33 15.14 0.11 -1.07
C LYS A 33 13.71 0.60 -1.37
N GLY A 34 13.45 1.91 -1.28
CA GLY A 34 12.17 2.52 -1.61
C GLY A 34 11.10 2.32 -0.53
N TRP A 35 11.48 2.32 0.75
CA TRP A 35 10.53 2.12 1.85
C TRP A 35 9.57 3.30 2.05
N LEU A 36 10.03 4.54 1.84
CA LEU A 36 9.24 5.76 2.01
C LEU A 36 7.91 5.74 1.23
N PRO A 37 7.89 5.51 -0.10
CA PRO A 37 6.63 5.50 -0.86
C PRO A 37 5.66 4.40 -0.40
N LYS A 38 6.16 3.24 0.05
CA LYS A 38 5.33 2.16 0.60
C LYS A 38 4.64 2.57 1.90
N LEU A 39 5.40 3.23 2.78
CA LEU A 39 4.87 3.75 4.04
C LEU A 39 3.87 4.89 3.82
N GLN A 40 4.12 5.77 2.85
CA GLN A 40 3.18 6.82 2.49
C GLN A 40 1.85 6.23 2.02
N LEU A 41 1.88 5.25 1.10
CA LEU A 41 0.68 4.54 0.66
C LEU A 41 -0.08 3.96 1.84
N LEU A 42 0.59 3.20 2.70
CA LEU A 42 -0.06 2.55 3.83
C LEU A 42 -0.61 3.56 4.85
N TYR A 43 0.11 4.65 5.11
CA TYR A 43 -0.33 5.73 5.99
C TYR A 43 -1.65 6.33 5.51
N TYR A 44 -1.70 6.78 4.25
CA TYR A 44 -2.90 7.40 3.68
C TYR A 44 -4.05 6.43 3.44
N LEU A 45 -3.76 5.13 3.31
CA LEU A 45 -4.78 4.08 3.24
C LEU A 45 -5.41 3.76 4.61
N THR A 46 -4.78 4.22 5.70
CA THR A 46 -5.21 3.86 7.06
C THR A 46 -5.47 5.09 7.91
N VAL A 47 -4.46 5.56 8.65
CA VAL A 47 -4.64 6.64 9.65
C VAL A 47 -4.64 8.05 9.04
N GLY A 48 -4.06 8.20 7.85
CA GLY A 48 -3.81 9.50 7.22
C GLY A 48 -4.83 9.93 6.17
N GLU A 49 -5.89 9.14 5.91
CA GLU A 49 -6.84 9.40 4.81
C GLU A 49 -7.41 10.83 4.83
N ALA A 50 -7.81 11.30 6.02
CA ALA A 50 -8.37 12.64 6.22
C ALA A 50 -7.40 13.77 5.82
N HIS A 51 -6.10 13.51 5.90
CA HIS A 51 -5.02 14.47 5.66
C HIS A 51 -4.43 14.40 4.25
N LEU A 52 -5.07 13.65 3.34
CA LEU A 52 -4.70 13.71 1.93
C LEU A 52 -4.80 15.16 1.42
N LYS A 53 -3.77 15.60 0.72
CA LYS A 53 -3.74 16.94 0.10
C LYS A 53 -4.90 17.09 -0.89
N ASP A 54 -5.42 18.30 -1.02
CA ASP A 54 -6.53 18.62 -1.92
C ASP A 54 -6.35 18.12 -3.36
N LYS A 55 -5.13 18.21 -3.89
CA LYS A 55 -4.81 17.68 -5.22
C LYS A 55 -5.08 16.17 -5.31
N GLU A 56 -4.62 15.41 -4.32
CA GLU A 56 -4.83 13.96 -4.28
C GLU A 56 -6.29 13.62 -4.02
N LYS A 57 -6.98 14.39 -3.16
CA LYS A 57 -8.44 14.27 -2.95
C LYS A 57 -9.21 14.49 -4.26
N ARG A 58 -8.89 15.55 -5.02
CA ARG A 58 -9.52 15.82 -6.34
C ARG A 58 -9.26 14.69 -7.33
N ASN A 59 -8.02 14.20 -7.40
CA ASN A 59 -7.68 13.06 -8.25
C ASN A 59 -8.49 11.81 -7.86
N LEU A 60 -8.62 11.52 -6.55
CA LEU A 60 -9.42 10.41 -6.04
C LEU A 60 -10.90 10.55 -6.39
N THR A 61 -11.47 11.75 -6.23
CA THR A 61 -12.88 12.01 -6.57
C THR A 61 -13.13 11.81 -8.07
N GLN A 62 -12.26 12.36 -8.93
CA GLN A 62 -12.38 12.21 -10.37
C GLN A 62 -12.31 10.74 -10.82
N LEU A 63 -11.44 9.93 -10.18
CA LEU A 63 -11.34 8.49 -10.44
C LEU A 63 -12.61 7.75 -10.01
N LYS A 64 -13.18 8.10 -8.85
CA LYS A 64 -14.44 7.52 -8.34
C LYS A 64 -15.60 7.79 -9.31
N GLU A 65 -15.79 9.04 -9.69
CA GLU A 65 -16.86 9.46 -10.63
C GLU A 65 -16.76 8.71 -11.97
N GLN A 66 -15.56 8.51 -12.50
CA GLN A 66 -15.37 7.74 -13.74
C GLN A 66 -15.73 6.26 -13.57
N SER A 67 -15.31 5.66 -12.45
CA SER A 67 -15.61 4.26 -12.16
C SER A 67 -17.11 3.99 -11.96
N ASP A 68 -17.82 4.93 -11.34
CA ASP A 68 -19.26 4.85 -11.10
C ASP A 68 -20.06 4.96 -12.41
N ASN A 69 -19.54 5.70 -13.39
CA ASN A 69 -20.11 5.81 -14.74
C ASN A 69 -19.86 4.57 -15.62
N GLY A 70 -19.23 3.52 -15.08
CA GLY A 70 -18.92 2.29 -15.81
C GLY A 70 -17.77 2.44 -16.82
N GLU A 71 -17.07 3.58 -16.83
CA GLU A 71 -15.87 3.75 -17.64
C GLU A 71 -14.68 3.05 -16.95
N LEU A 72 -14.10 2.06 -17.63
CA LEU A 72 -12.80 1.51 -17.24
C LEU A 72 -11.72 2.58 -17.42
N PHE A 73 -10.91 2.83 -16.39
CA PHE A 73 -9.96 3.95 -16.29
C PHE A 73 -9.20 4.23 -17.58
N LYS A 74 -9.30 5.47 -18.06
CA LYS A 74 -8.62 5.93 -19.29
C LYS A 74 -7.10 5.78 -19.13
N PRO A 75 -6.38 5.30 -20.17
CA PRO A 75 -4.93 5.08 -20.11
C PRO A 75 -4.13 6.31 -19.64
N ASP A 76 -4.56 7.51 -20.01
CA ASP A 76 -3.88 8.77 -19.66
C ASP A 76 -3.98 9.15 -18.17
N ILE A 77 -4.98 8.61 -17.46
CA ILE A 77 -5.23 8.86 -16.03
C ILE A 77 -4.49 7.82 -15.17
N CYS A 78 -4.12 6.68 -15.75
CA CYS A 78 -3.37 5.62 -15.08
C CYS A 78 -1.88 5.96 -14.87
N LYS A 79 -1.48 7.24 -14.88
CA LYS A 79 -0.14 7.61 -14.40
C LYS A 79 -0.05 7.24 -12.93
N SER A 80 1.04 6.55 -12.55
CA SER A 80 1.28 6.10 -11.17
C SER A 80 1.46 7.31 -10.23
N THR A 81 0.35 7.83 -9.73
CA THR A 81 0.30 8.82 -8.66
C THR A 81 -0.16 8.17 -7.36
N LEU A 82 0.09 8.84 -6.23
CA LEU A 82 -0.34 8.38 -4.92
C LEU A 82 -1.87 8.19 -4.88
N GLY A 83 -2.65 9.18 -5.33
CA GLY A 83 -4.10 9.09 -5.43
C GLY A 83 -4.56 7.92 -6.32
N THR A 84 -3.95 7.72 -7.50
CA THR A 84 -4.30 6.58 -8.37
C THR A 84 -4.06 5.25 -7.64
N GLN A 85 -2.92 5.08 -6.98
CA GLN A 85 -2.62 3.86 -6.24
C GLN A 85 -3.59 3.63 -5.08
N LEU A 86 -3.89 4.66 -4.28
CA LEU A 86 -4.86 4.58 -3.18
C LEU A 86 -6.25 4.21 -3.68
N PHE A 87 -6.70 4.82 -4.79
CA PHE A 87 -7.96 4.48 -5.42
C PHE A 87 -8.00 2.99 -5.81
N PHE A 88 -6.99 2.52 -6.54
CA PHE A 88 -6.96 1.13 -7.01
C PHE A 88 -6.87 0.12 -5.85
N LEU A 89 -6.12 0.42 -4.79
CA LEU A 89 -6.05 -0.45 -3.61
C LEU A 89 -7.42 -0.60 -2.94
N ASN A 90 -8.23 0.46 -2.89
CA ASN A 90 -9.61 0.41 -2.40
C ASN A 90 -10.52 -0.34 -3.38
N TYR A 91 -10.48 0.01 -4.66
CA TYR A 91 -11.32 -0.57 -5.70
C TYR A 91 -11.09 -2.08 -5.88
N LEU A 92 -9.85 -2.53 -5.75
CA LEU A 92 -9.46 -3.95 -5.80
C LEU A 92 -9.65 -4.68 -4.48
N ASP A 93 -10.28 -4.04 -3.48
CA ASP A 93 -10.57 -4.62 -2.18
C ASP A 93 -9.31 -5.17 -1.48
N ILE A 94 -8.18 -4.45 -1.59
CA ILE A 94 -6.91 -4.87 -0.96
C ILE A 94 -6.96 -4.67 0.56
N LEU A 95 -7.83 -3.78 1.05
CA LEU A 95 -7.97 -3.50 2.48
C LEU A 95 -8.46 -4.72 3.27
N GLN A 96 -9.15 -5.68 2.63
CA GLN A 96 -9.55 -6.93 3.28
C GLN A 96 -8.35 -7.65 3.92
N PHE A 97 -7.17 -7.54 3.32
CA PHE A 97 -5.93 -8.17 3.79
C PHE A 97 -5.29 -7.48 4.99
N LEU A 98 -5.78 -6.31 5.41
CA LEU A 98 -5.24 -5.51 6.51
C LEU A 98 -5.90 -5.83 7.86
N ASP A 99 -6.90 -6.71 7.89
CA ASP A 99 -7.47 -7.23 9.13
C ASP A 99 -6.61 -8.40 9.67
N PRO A 100 -5.92 -8.26 10.82
CA PRO A 100 -5.10 -9.32 11.38
C PRO A 100 -5.90 -10.57 11.81
N ASN A 101 -7.22 -10.46 11.96
CA ASN A 101 -8.09 -11.58 12.33
C ASN A 101 -8.67 -12.31 11.10
N ALA A 102 -8.53 -11.74 9.91
CA ALA A 102 -9.02 -12.37 8.69
C ALA A 102 -8.15 -13.57 8.29
N GLU A 103 -8.80 -14.63 7.80
CA GLU A 103 -8.16 -15.83 7.28
C GLU A 103 -8.41 -16.00 5.78
N PHE A 104 -7.33 -16.29 5.06
CA PHE A 104 -7.33 -16.44 3.61
C PHE A 104 -6.82 -17.81 3.21
N ASP A 105 -7.52 -18.42 2.27
CA ASP A 105 -7.06 -19.59 1.55
C ASP A 105 -7.31 -19.42 0.06
N LYS A 106 -6.99 -20.46 -0.72
CA LYS A 106 -7.17 -20.43 -2.17
C LYS A 106 -8.64 -20.20 -2.56
N ASP A 107 -9.56 -20.85 -1.85
CA ASP A 107 -10.97 -20.87 -2.21
C ASP A 107 -11.66 -19.57 -1.76
N SER A 108 -11.30 -19.04 -0.59
CA SER A 108 -11.86 -17.76 -0.09
C SER A 108 -11.51 -16.57 -0.99
N LEU A 109 -10.34 -16.59 -1.63
CA LEU A 109 -9.90 -15.53 -2.54
C LEU A 109 -10.26 -15.76 -4.00
N GLN A 110 -10.90 -16.87 -4.37
CA GLN A 110 -11.18 -17.21 -5.77
C GLN A 110 -12.01 -16.12 -6.47
N LYS A 111 -13.10 -15.66 -5.83
CA LYS A 111 -13.97 -14.61 -6.39
C LYS A 111 -13.24 -13.28 -6.57
N TRP A 112 -12.41 -12.90 -5.60
CA TRP A 112 -11.58 -11.70 -5.67
C TRP A 112 -10.58 -11.82 -6.83
N TYR A 113 -9.93 -12.98 -6.97
CA TYR A 113 -8.94 -13.22 -8.00
C TYR A 113 -9.53 -13.17 -9.42
N GLU A 114 -10.74 -13.72 -9.61
CA GLU A 114 -11.46 -13.66 -10.88
C GLU A 114 -11.76 -12.21 -11.30
N LYS A 115 -12.20 -11.36 -10.37
CA LYS A 115 -12.48 -9.94 -10.64
C LYS A 115 -11.24 -9.19 -11.13
N ILE A 116 -10.09 -9.42 -10.49
CA ILE A 116 -8.85 -8.69 -10.82
C ILE A 116 -8.09 -9.29 -12.02
N SER A 117 -8.49 -10.49 -12.47
CA SER A 117 -7.82 -11.22 -13.56
C SER A 117 -8.39 -10.92 -14.95
N THR A 118 -9.33 -9.98 -15.08
CA THR A 118 -9.82 -9.56 -16.40
C THR A 118 -8.71 -8.87 -17.21
N PRO A 119 -8.68 -8.98 -18.55
CA PRO A 119 -7.62 -8.40 -19.38
C PRO A 119 -7.40 -6.89 -19.13
N VAL A 120 -8.50 -6.15 -18.97
CA VAL A 120 -8.45 -4.70 -18.70
C VAL A 120 -7.83 -4.44 -17.34
N MET A 121 -8.25 -5.18 -16.31
CA MET A 121 -7.73 -4.97 -14.96
C MET A 121 -6.24 -5.35 -14.85
N LYS A 122 -5.83 -6.45 -15.50
CA LYS A 122 -4.40 -6.82 -15.57
C LYS A 122 -3.54 -5.73 -16.21
N SER A 123 -4.04 -5.11 -17.28
CA SER A 123 -3.36 -3.98 -17.93
C SER A 123 -3.22 -2.78 -16.99
N GLN A 124 -4.31 -2.41 -16.29
CA GLN A 124 -4.31 -1.30 -15.35
C GLN A 124 -3.38 -1.56 -14.15
N ILE A 125 -3.41 -2.78 -13.59
CA ILE A 125 -2.52 -3.18 -12.49
C ILE A 125 -1.06 -3.07 -12.91
N LYS A 126 -0.72 -3.50 -14.14
CA LYS A 126 0.63 -3.34 -14.69
C LYS A 126 1.04 -1.87 -14.76
N THR A 127 0.16 -1.00 -15.25
CA THR A 127 0.44 0.43 -15.40
C THR A 127 0.60 1.13 -14.04
N VAL A 128 -0.26 0.82 -13.06
CA VAL A 128 -0.32 1.51 -11.77
C VAL A 128 0.69 0.98 -10.76
N PHE A 129 0.88 -0.35 -10.70
CA PHE A 129 1.73 -1.01 -9.70
C PHE A 129 3.02 -1.59 -10.27
N GLY A 130 3.16 -1.64 -11.60
CA GLY A 130 4.39 -2.10 -12.26
C GLY A 130 4.60 -3.62 -12.24
N PHE A 131 3.59 -4.42 -11.89
CA PHE A 131 3.67 -5.88 -11.95
C PHE A 131 2.52 -6.49 -12.76
N TRP A 132 2.77 -7.67 -13.32
CA TRP A 132 1.83 -8.39 -14.19
C TRP A 132 1.20 -9.59 -13.49
N ILE A 133 -0.09 -9.85 -13.70
CA ILE A 133 -0.75 -11.08 -13.24
C ILE A 133 -0.72 -12.11 -14.37
N GLY A 134 0.15 -13.11 -14.22
CA GLY A 134 0.29 -14.24 -15.14
C GLY A 134 -0.84 -15.26 -15.00
N GLU A 135 -0.86 -16.24 -15.89
CA GLU A 135 -1.87 -17.31 -15.87
C GLU A 135 -1.62 -18.35 -14.77
N ARG A 136 -0.35 -18.53 -14.38
CA ARG A 136 0.07 -19.47 -13.34
C ARG A 136 0.05 -18.86 -11.94
N ASP A 137 -0.33 -17.59 -11.84
CA ASP A 137 -0.42 -16.92 -10.56
C ASP A 137 -1.58 -17.45 -9.73
N THR A 138 -1.39 -17.43 -8.42
CA THR A 138 -2.40 -17.77 -7.44
C THR A 138 -2.95 -16.49 -6.83
N ALA A 139 -4.18 -16.54 -6.32
CA ALA A 139 -4.76 -15.42 -5.59
C ALA A 139 -3.82 -14.92 -4.47
N ILE A 140 -3.25 -15.85 -3.69
CA ILE A 140 -2.30 -15.53 -2.63
C ILE A 140 -1.04 -14.86 -3.18
N SER A 141 -0.44 -15.34 -4.26
CA SER A 141 0.77 -14.73 -4.84
C SER A 141 0.52 -13.34 -5.44
N VAL A 142 -0.70 -13.07 -5.93
CA VAL A 142 -1.10 -11.71 -6.34
C VAL A 142 -1.33 -10.81 -5.13
N ALA A 143 -2.02 -11.29 -4.10
CA ALA A 143 -2.25 -10.53 -2.86
C ALA A 143 -0.93 -10.12 -2.21
N GLN A 144 0.04 -11.05 -2.13
CA GLN A 144 1.39 -10.76 -1.62
C GLN A 144 2.07 -9.62 -2.39
N ARG A 145 1.95 -9.59 -3.74
CA ARG A 145 2.55 -8.51 -4.55
C ARG A 145 1.90 -7.14 -4.34
N PHE A 146 0.60 -7.10 -4.06
CA PHE A 146 -0.06 -5.86 -3.65
C PHE A 146 0.43 -5.42 -2.26
N LEU A 147 0.51 -6.36 -1.31
CA LEU A 147 0.96 -6.07 0.05
C LEU A 147 2.45 -5.65 0.09
N ASP A 148 3.29 -6.18 -0.80
CA ASP A 148 4.68 -5.76 -0.95
C ASP A 148 4.82 -4.28 -1.30
N LYS A 149 3.81 -3.68 -1.97
CA LYS A 149 3.74 -2.23 -2.23
C LYS A 149 3.41 -1.41 -1.00
N LEU A 150 2.96 -2.06 0.07
CA LEU A 150 2.62 -1.48 1.37
C LEU A 150 3.63 -1.87 2.46
N ASP A 151 4.74 -2.56 2.10
CA ASP A 151 5.68 -3.14 3.05
C ASP A 151 5.01 -4.16 4.00
N LEU A 152 4.09 -4.95 3.45
CA LEU A 152 3.27 -5.93 4.14
C LEU A 152 3.31 -7.29 3.45
N GLY A 153 2.82 -8.31 4.13
CA GLY A 153 2.61 -9.63 3.54
C GLY A 153 1.70 -10.50 4.39
N LEU A 154 0.93 -11.37 3.74
CA LEU A 154 0.11 -12.35 4.44
C LEU A 154 1.01 -13.32 5.18
N ILE A 155 0.62 -13.65 6.41
CA ILE A 155 1.41 -14.52 7.29
C ILE A 155 0.86 -15.94 7.17
N PHE A 156 1.71 -16.92 6.85
CA PHE A 156 1.30 -18.31 6.94
C PHE A 156 0.97 -18.66 8.39
N ASP A 157 -0.24 -19.14 8.63
CA ASP A 157 -0.70 -19.51 9.98
C ASP A 157 -0.62 -21.02 10.20
N ARG A 158 -1.36 -21.79 9.39
CA ARG A 158 -1.46 -23.24 9.57
C ARG A 158 -1.83 -23.99 8.30
N ARG A 159 -1.76 -25.32 8.38
CA ARG A 159 -2.41 -26.24 7.44
C ARG A 159 -3.63 -26.85 8.08
N GLU A 160 -4.73 -26.89 7.34
CA GLU A 160 -6.00 -27.45 7.80
C GLU A 160 -6.51 -28.48 6.78
N ARG A 161 -7.17 -29.54 7.24
CA ARG A 161 -7.77 -30.53 6.35
C ARG A 161 -9.24 -30.19 6.13
N ARG A 162 -9.58 -29.69 4.94
CA ARG A 162 -10.96 -29.36 4.54
C ARG A 162 -11.41 -30.33 3.45
N LYS A 163 -12.54 -31.02 3.67
CA LYS A 163 -13.12 -31.98 2.71
C LYS A 163 -12.08 -32.99 2.17
N GLY A 164 -11.24 -33.53 3.07
CA GLY A 164 -10.21 -34.52 2.73
C GLY A 164 -8.91 -33.96 2.14
N LYS A 165 -8.86 -32.71 1.70
CA LYS A 165 -7.67 -32.05 1.14
C LYS A 165 -6.96 -31.17 2.18
N GLN A 166 -5.63 -31.11 2.11
CA GLN A 166 -4.86 -30.14 2.91
C GLN A 166 -4.91 -28.76 2.24
N VAL A 167 -5.24 -27.74 3.02
CA VAL A 167 -5.32 -26.34 2.62
C VAL A 167 -4.38 -25.53 3.50
N ARG A 168 -3.72 -24.52 2.93
CA ARG A 168 -2.89 -23.56 3.67
C ARG A 168 -3.76 -22.35 4.03
N ILE A 169 -3.73 -21.96 5.29
CA ILE A 169 -4.42 -20.78 5.80
C ILE A 169 -3.39 -19.69 6.06
N TYR A 170 -3.70 -18.49 5.59
CA TYR A 170 -2.91 -17.28 5.74
C TYR A 170 -3.70 -16.26 6.56
N LYS A 171 -3.05 -15.56 7.49
CA LYS A 171 -3.64 -14.44 8.23
C LYS A 171 -3.38 -13.12 7.53
N GLY A 172 -4.32 -12.20 7.70
CA GLY A 172 -4.15 -10.81 7.31
C GLY A 172 -3.03 -10.11 8.07
N CYS A 173 -2.74 -8.90 7.63
CA CYS A 173 -1.55 -8.16 8.02
C CYS A 173 -1.82 -7.29 9.25
N ASN A 174 -0.87 -7.25 10.19
CA ASN A 174 -0.84 -6.16 11.16
C ASN A 174 -0.19 -4.92 10.52
N VAL A 175 -0.98 -3.87 10.32
CA VAL A 175 -0.52 -2.56 9.82
C VAL A 175 0.40 -1.86 10.83
N ASN A 176 0.10 -1.99 12.12
CA ASN A 176 0.73 -1.25 13.20
C ASN A 176 1.84 -2.06 13.88
N SER A 177 2.84 -2.48 13.12
CA SER A 177 4.10 -2.92 13.74
C SER A 177 4.74 -1.75 14.50
N GLU A 178 5.45 -2.01 15.60
CA GLU A 178 6.03 -0.97 16.47
C GLU A 178 6.84 0.10 15.70
N GLN A 179 7.64 -0.32 14.72
CA GLN A 179 8.44 0.60 13.90
C GLN A 179 7.57 1.54 13.05
N ARG A 180 6.56 0.99 12.35
CA ARG A 180 5.66 1.77 11.48
C ARG A 180 4.71 2.65 12.29
N GLY A 181 4.17 2.13 13.40
CA GLY A 181 3.27 2.87 14.28
C GLY A 181 3.91 4.17 14.77
N LYS A 182 5.19 4.13 15.20
CA LYS A 182 5.92 5.34 15.61
C LYS A 182 6.11 6.36 14.48
N ILE A 183 6.30 5.90 13.24
CA ILE A 183 6.41 6.80 12.08
C ILE A 183 5.05 7.44 11.79
N PHE A 184 3.99 6.63 11.75
CA PHE A 184 2.64 7.08 11.47
C PHE A 184 2.13 8.05 12.53
N GLU A 185 2.43 7.84 13.81
CA GLU A 185 2.08 8.77 14.88
C GLU A 185 2.71 10.15 14.67
N ARG A 186 3.98 10.20 14.23
CA ARG A 186 4.66 11.47 13.97
C ARG A 186 4.11 12.19 12.74
N TRP A 187 3.84 11.44 11.67
CA TRP A 187 3.21 12.01 10.48
C TRP A 187 1.81 12.53 10.78
N LEU A 188 1.02 11.78 11.56
CA LEU A 188 -0.32 12.18 11.97
C LEU A 188 -0.29 13.48 12.78
N LYS A 189 0.58 13.57 13.80
CA LYS A 189 0.75 14.81 14.59
C LYS A 189 1.12 16.02 13.72
N ARG A 190 2.02 15.83 12.75
CA ARG A 190 2.37 16.89 11.78
C ARG A 190 1.14 17.31 10.98
N ASP A 191 0.40 16.35 10.45
CA ASP A 191 -0.72 16.62 9.56
C ASP A 191 -1.92 17.22 10.29
N GLU A 192 -2.18 16.81 11.53
CA GLU A 192 -3.15 17.42 12.43
C GLU A 192 -2.78 18.87 12.74
N ALA A 193 -1.51 19.15 13.08
CA ALA A 193 -1.05 20.51 13.35
C ALA A 193 -1.18 21.42 12.12
N ASN A 194 -0.83 20.91 10.93
CA ASN A 194 -0.99 21.65 9.68
C ASN A 194 -2.47 21.92 9.38
N PHE A 195 -3.33 20.92 9.56
CA PHE A 195 -4.76 21.05 9.32
C PHE A 195 -5.41 22.10 10.24
N MET A 196 -5.02 22.16 11.51
CA MET A 196 -5.51 23.17 12.45
C MET A 196 -5.04 24.58 12.07
N ASN A 197 -3.81 24.74 11.57
CA ASN A 197 -3.28 26.02 11.13
C ASN A 197 -3.94 26.53 9.84
N GLU A 198 -4.40 25.64 8.96
CA GLU A 198 -5.12 26.01 7.72
C GLU A 198 -6.59 26.38 8.00
N ALA A 199 -7.14 25.94 9.13
CA ALA A 199 -8.52 26.22 9.54
C ALA A 199 -8.68 27.47 10.43
N ALA A 200 -7.57 28.06 10.89
CA ALA A 200 -7.51 29.26 11.74
C ALA A 200 -7.30 30.53 10.91
#